data_AF-A0A1V5LII0-F1
#
_entry.id   AF-A0A1V5LII0-F1
#
_cell.length_a   1.000
_cell.length_b   1.000
_cell.length_c   1.000
_cell.angle_alpha   90.00
_cell.angle_beta   90.00
_cell.angle_gamma   90.00
#
_symmetry.space_group_name_H-M   'P 1'
#
loop_
_entity.id
_entity.type
_entity.pdbx_description
1 polymer ?
#
loop_
_entity_poly.entity_id
_entity_poly.type
_entity_poly.pdbx_seq_one_letter_code
_entity_poly.pdbx_strand_id
1 'polypeptide(L)' 'MVEKRYLAGLRLQEQVRRDLFVSVAYTYAHIRNAGRVEGLSGDDHLARFEIAYNY' A
#
# COMPACT_ATOMS: atom_id res chain seq x y z
N MET A 1 -11.29 -15.15 10.84
CA MET A 1 -10.29 -14.56 11.75
C MET A 1 -8.98 -14.38 10.98
N VAL A 2 -8.51 -13.13 10.83
CA VAL A 2 -7.17 -12.84 10.28
C VAL A 2 -6.20 -12.85 11.46
N GLU A 3 -5.24 -13.76 11.47
CA GLU A 3 -4.39 -13.98 12.65
C GLU A 3 -3.23 -12.97 12.72
N LYS A 4 -2.59 -12.72 11.57
CA LYS A 4 -1.49 -11.76 11.46
C LYS A 4 -1.53 -11.09 10.10
N ARG A 5 -1.57 -9.77 10.11
CA ARG A 5 -1.46 -8.90 8.94
C ARG A 5 -0.18 -8.10 9.08
N TYR A 6 0.81 -8.39 8.24
CA TYR A 6 2.03 -7.58 8.17
C TYR A 6 1.91 -6.62 6.99
N LEU A 7 2.04 -5.33 7.27
CA LEU A 7 2.01 -4.27 6.27
C LEU A 7 3.35 -3.57 6.28
N ALA A 8 4.01 -3.54 5.13
CA ALA A 8 5.20 -2.74 4.90
C ALA A 8 4.98 -1.91 3.64
N GLY A 9 5.45 -0.66 3.63
CA GLY A 9 5.29 0.18 2.46
C GLY A 9 6.24 1.35 2.46
N LEU A 10 6.40 1.92 1.26
CA LEU A 10 7.17 3.12 1.00
C LEU A 10 6.24 4.13 0.31
N ARG A 11 6.27 5.38 0.77
CA ARG A 11 5.62 6.50 0.10
C ARG A 11 6.67 7.57 -0.17
N LEU A 12 6.73 8.01 -1.43
CA LEU A 12 7.50 9.18 -1.84
C LEU A 12 6.51 10.23 -2.30
N GLN A 13 6.71 11.46 -1.87
CA GLN A 13 5.88 12.58 -2.25
C GLN A 13 6.77 13.78 -2.52
N GLU A 14 6.56 14.41 -3.66
CA GLU A 14 7.31 15.57 -4.10
C GLU A 14 6.36 16.74 -4.37
N GLN A 15 6.82 17.93 -3.99
CA GLN A 15 6.14 19.16 -4.32
C GLN A 15 6.70 19.69 -5.64
N VAL A 16 5.91 19.60 -6.71
CA VAL A 16 6.32 20.04 -8.05
C VAL A 16 6.09 21.54 -8.24
N ARG A 17 5.02 22.07 -7.62
CA ARG A 17 4.70 23.51 -7.55
C ARG A 17 4.09 23.84 -6.19
N ARG A 18 3.89 25.13 -5.90
CA ARG A 18 3.29 25.60 -4.64
C ARG A 18 1.95 24.90 -4.33
N ASP A 19 1.17 24.66 -5.35
CA ASP A 19 -0.17 24.10 -5.36
C ASP A 19 -0.24 22.65 -5.85
N LEU A 20 0.85 22.09 -6.41
CA LEU A 20 0.86 20.78 -7.05
C LEU A 20 1.81 19.81 -6.37
N PHE A 21 1.26 18.67 -5.94
CA PHE A 21 1.99 17.58 -5.31
C PHE A 21 1.77 16.29 -6.08
N VAL A 22 2.84 15.51 -6.24
CA VAL A 22 2.80 14.18 -6.84
C VAL A 22 3.28 13.17 -5.81
N SER A 23 2.62 12.03 -5.73
CA SER A 23 3.03 10.95 -4.84
C SER A 23 2.99 9.60 -5.53
N VAL A 24 3.92 8.74 -5.11
CA VAL A 24 3.92 7.33 -5.42
C VAL A 24 4.02 6.55 -4.12
N ALA A 25 3.17 5.55 -3.97
CA ALA A 25 3.18 4.68 -2.81
C ALA A 25 3.17 3.22 -3.24
N TYR A 26 3.96 2.42 -2.55
CA TYR A 26 3.96 0.97 -2.69
C TYR A 26 3.71 0.34 -1.33
N THR A 27 2.74 -0.57 -1.25
CA THR A 27 2.41 -1.30 -0.04
C THR A 27 2.41 -2.79 -0.34
N TYR A 28 3.17 -3.53 0.47
CA TYR A 28 3.14 -4.97 0.55
C TYR A 28 2.32 -5.39 1.77
N ALA A 29 1.37 -6.29 1.56
CA ALA A 29 0.58 -6.87 2.63
C ALA A 29 0.71 -8.39 2.61
N HIS A 30 1.25 -8.95 3.70
CA HIS A 30 1.24 -10.39 3.93
C HIS A 30 0.08 -10.73 4.85
N ILE A 31 -0.88 -11.51 4.35
CA ILE A 31 -2.07 -11.91 5.11
C ILE A 31 -2.01 -13.42 5.38
N ARG A 32 -1.89 -13.78 6.66
CA ARG A 32 -2.06 -15.16 7.12
C ARG A 32 -3.49 -15.36 7.62
N ASN A 33 -4.28 -16.10 6.86
CA ASN A 33 -5.66 -16.45 7.23
C ASN A 33 -5.70 -17.82 7.89
N ALA A 34 -6.03 -17.89 9.18
CA ALA A 34 -6.10 -19.14 9.94
C ALA A 34 -7.23 -20.10 9.50
N GLY A 35 -8.17 -19.63 8.67
CA GLY A 35 -9.35 -20.40 8.23
C GLY A 35 -9.40 -20.72 6.74
N ARG A 36 -8.35 -20.41 5.97
CA ARG A 36 -8.29 -20.69 4.54
C ARG A 36 -7.19 -21.72 4.35
N VAL A 37 -7.60 -22.97 4.07
CA VAL A 37 -6.82 -24.14 3.63
C VAL A 37 -5.29 -23.95 3.69
N GLU A 38 -4.62 -24.75 4.54
CA GLU A 38 -3.16 -24.89 4.59
C GLU A 38 -2.56 -24.82 3.18
N GLY A 39 -1.86 -23.73 2.85
CA GLY A 39 -1.14 -23.57 1.59
C GLY A 39 -1.35 -22.25 0.83
N LEU A 40 -2.32 -21.42 1.19
CA LEU A 40 -2.56 -20.13 0.51
C LEU A 40 -2.19 -18.94 1.40
N SER A 41 -0.89 -18.66 1.53
CA SER A 41 -0.44 -17.32 1.91
C SER A 41 -0.80 -16.34 0.80
N GLY A 42 -1.59 -15.31 1.14
CA GLY A 42 -1.89 -14.22 0.22
C GLY A 42 -0.89 -13.09 0.38
N ASP A 43 -0.07 -12.88 -0.64
CA ASP A 43 0.80 -11.73 -0.77
C ASP A 43 0.11 -10.70 -1.68
N ASP A 44 -0.39 -9.62 -1.10
CA ASP A 44 -0.99 -8.52 -1.85
C ASP A 44 0.04 -7.42 -2.07
N HIS A 45 0.16 -6.96 -3.32
CA HIS A 45 1.02 -5.84 -3.69
C HIS A 45 0.16 -4.71 -4.26
N LEU A 46 0.29 -3.51 -3.69
CA LEU A 46 -0.46 -2.33 -4.11
C LEU A 46 0.51 -1.22 -4.50
N ALA A 47 0.46 -0.80 -5.77
CA ALA A 47 1.08 0.43 -6.23
C ALA A 47 0.00 1.51 -6.39
N ARG A 48 0.26 2.72 -5.91
CA ARG A 48 -0.64 3.87 -6.01
C ARG A 48 0.10 5.10 -6.50
N PHE A 49 -0.51 5.80 -7.44
CA PHE A 49 -0.06 7.10 -7.94
C PHE A 49 -1.12 8.14 -7.58
N GLU A 50 -0.71 9.25 -6.97
CA GLU A 50 -1.62 10.33 -6.59
C GLU A 50 -1.10 11.67 -7.13
N ILE A 51 -2.02 12.50 -7.62
CA ILE A 51 -1.76 13.90 -7.95
C ILE A 51 -2.74 14.72 -7.10
N ALA A 52 -2.20 15.62 -6.29
CA ALA A 52 -2.99 16.52 -5.46
C ALA A 52 -2.74 17.97 -5.89
N TYR A 53 -3.84 18.71 -6.04
CA TYR A 53 -3.83 20.11 -6.46
C TYR A 53 -4.62 20.95 -5.44
N ASN A 54 -3.98 21.97 -4.87
CA ASN A 54 -4.60 22.90 -3.93
C ASN A 54 -5.05 24.14 -4.71
N TYR A 55 -6.35 24.27 -4.93
CA TYR A 55 -6.97 25.42 -5.59
C TYR A 55 -7.50 26.44 -4.58
#